data_AF-A0A7W5F012-F1
#
_entry.id   AF-A0A7W5F012-F1
#
_cell.length_a   1.000
_cell.length_b   1.000
_cell.length_c   1.000
_cell.angle_alpha   90.00
_cell.angle_beta   90.00
_cell.angle_gamma   90.00
#
_symmetry.space_group_name_H-M   'P 1'
#
loop_
_entity.id
_entity.type
_entity.pdbx_description
1 polymer ?
#
loop_
_entity_poly.entity_id
_entity_poly.type
_entity_poly.pdbx_seq_one_letter_code
_entity_poly.pdbx_strand_id
1 'polypeptide(L)'
;MNRMDRADRRRRGKSDPLDAQNAARAVLGGRARARAKAGDGPVQIARMHKLTQASAVNARTQAINQLKAVLITAHPALREELAKLGNAELLRTCARFADVSSREEGGEESVLWATRITLGLLAHRIGQLSEQIREVDVRLARLVNWYAPQLLDVVGIGPDTAVALLITVGGNKEGKTRREIIRCLKRYAARDVFHLVGQLQPGPRS
;
A
#
# COMPACT_ATOMS: atom_id res chain seq x y z
N MET A 1 46.37 -22.72 3.35
CA MET A 1 45.68 -22.88 2.05
C MET A 1 44.49 -23.80 2.25
N ASN A 2 43.26 -23.27 2.27
CA ASN A 2 42.07 -24.07 2.00
C ASN A 2 41.00 -23.13 1.42
N ARG A 3 40.92 -23.10 0.09
CA ARG A 3 40.15 -22.14 -0.70
C ARG A 3 38.76 -22.74 -0.90
N MET A 4 37.83 -22.45 0.01
CA MET A 4 36.46 -22.97 -0.10
C MET A 4 35.77 -22.49 -1.39
N ASP A 5 35.17 -23.46 -2.05
CA ASP A 5 34.78 -23.47 -3.45
C ASP A 5 33.65 -22.47 -3.78
N ARG A 6 33.92 -21.54 -4.70
CA ARG A 6 32.94 -20.55 -5.16
C ARG A 6 31.87 -21.18 -6.07
N ALA A 7 32.13 -22.35 -6.65
CA ALA A 7 31.23 -23.04 -7.55
C ALA A 7 30.01 -23.62 -6.79
N ASP A 8 30.22 -24.11 -5.57
CA ASP A 8 29.18 -24.70 -4.73
C ASP A 8 28.14 -23.66 -4.25
N ARG A 9 28.57 -22.40 -4.07
CA ARG A 9 27.68 -21.27 -3.75
C ARG A 9 26.74 -20.85 -4.88
N ARG A 10 27.07 -21.17 -6.14
CA ARG A 10 26.20 -20.83 -7.29
C ARG A 10 25.13 -21.90 -7.52
N ARG A 11 25.39 -23.16 -7.14
CA ARG A 11 24.45 -24.29 -7.32
C ARG A 11 23.38 -24.35 -6.24
N ARG A 12 23.67 -23.92 -5.02
CA ARG A 12 22.70 -23.84 -3.94
C ARG A 12 22.14 -22.43 -3.91
N GLY A 13 21.01 -22.24 -4.57
CA GLY A 13 20.29 -20.96 -4.59
C GLY A 13 20.26 -20.32 -3.21
N LYS A 14 20.44 -18.99 -3.18
CA LYS A 14 20.43 -18.12 -2.02
C LYS A 14 19.46 -18.61 -0.94
N SER A 15 20.00 -19.19 0.13
CA SER A 15 19.21 -19.81 1.19
C SER A 15 19.17 -18.86 2.38
N ASP A 16 18.07 -18.11 2.50
CA ASP A 16 17.82 -17.16 3.59
C ASP A 16 18.06 -17.73 5.01
N PRO A 17 17.82 -19.04 5.30
CA PRO A 17 18.14 -19.64 6.59
C PRO A 17 19.65 -19.70 6.90
N LEU A 18 20.48 -20.02 5.91
CA LEU A 18 21.95 -20.07 6.05
C LEU A 18 22.52 -18.66 6.24
N ASP A 19 21.96 -17.67 5.54
CA ASP A 19 22.35 -16.26 5.70
C ASP A 19 21.95 -15.74 7.10
N ALA A 20 20.77 -16.10 7.60
CA ALA A 20 20.33 -15.76 8.96
C ALA A 20 21.24 -16.39 10.03
N GLN A 21 21.62 -17.67 9.87
CA GLN A 21 22.47 -18.38 10.82
C GLN A 21 23.91 -17.84 10.82
N ASN A 22 24.45 -17.51 9.64
CA ASN A 22 25.76 -16.87 9.51
C ASN A 22 25.77 -15.45 10.09
N ALA A 23 24.69 -14.67 9.90
CA ALA A 23 24.53 -13.36 10.52
C ALA A 23 24.47 -13.46 12.05
N ALA A 24 23.70 -14.42 12.59
CA ALA A 24 23.62 -14.67 14.03
C ALA A 24 24.99 -15.05 14.61
N ARG A 25 25.73 -15.97 13.96
CA ARG A 25 27.09 -16.36 14.35
C ARG A 25 28.10 -15.22 14.25
N ALA A 26 27.93 -14.30 13.30
CA ALA A 26 28.78 -13.11 13.19
C ALA A 26 28.54 -12.12 14.33
N VAL A 27 27.27 -11.96 14.77
CA VAL A 27 26.92 -11.11 15.92
C VAL A 27 27.43 -11.71 17.23
N LEU A 28 27.19 -13.01 17.46
CA LEU A 28 27.66 -13.72 18.65
C LEU A 28 29.19 -13.76 18.74
N GLY A 29 29.88 -13.89 17.61
CA GLY A 29 31.34 -13.89 17.55
C GLY A 29 32.00 -12.51 17.58
N GLY A 30 31.24 -11.43 17.84
CA GLY A 30 31.75 -10.05 17.88
C GLY A 30 32.24 -9.50 16.53
N ARG A 31 32.16 -10.30 15.45
CA ARG A 31 32.55 -9.94 14.07
C ARG A 31 31.55 -9.01 13.39
N ALA A 32 30.33 -8.90 13.93
CA ALA A 32 29.32 -7.94 13.51
C ALA A 32 28.66 -7.30 14.74
N ARG A 33 28.57 -5.97 14.77
CA ARG A 33 27.76 -5.24 15.76
C ARG A 33 26.43 -4.87 15.13
N ALA A 34 25.37 -5.62 15.43
CA ALA A 34 24.02 -5.22 15.07
C ALA A 34 23.38 -4.53 16.27
N ARG A 35 23.36 -3.20 16.29
CA ARG A 35 22.48 -2.48 17.22
C ARG A 35 21.05 -2.74 16.76
N ALA A 36 20.25 -3.43 17.59
CA ALA A 36 18.83 -3.60 17.33
C ALA A 36 18.25 -2.20 17.06
N LYS A 37 17.57 -2.04 15.91
CA LYS A 37 16.86 -0.80 15.63
C LYS A 37 15.84 -0.62 16.72
N ALA A 38 16.00 0.41 17.54
CA ALA A 38 15.02 0.75 18.56
C ALA A 38 13.65 0.86 17.86
N GLY A 39 12.66 0.12 18.36
CA GLY A 39 11.27 0.18 17.91
C GLY A 39 10.56 1.46 18.36
N ASP A 40 11.32 2.47 18.78
CA ASP A 40 10.82 3.73 19.32
C ASP A 40 11.37 4.90 18.46
N GLY A 41 10.47 5.78 18.02
CA GLY A 41 10.76 6.94 17.18
C GLY A 41 10.08 6.99 15.81
N PRO A 42 10.54 7.86 14.89
CA PRO A 42 9.85 8.22 13.64
C PRO A 42 9.59 7.05 12.70
N VAL A 43 10.40 6.00 12.79
CA VAL A 43 10.22 4.77 12.00
C VAL A 43 8.97 4.01 12.41
N GLN A 44 8.68 3.94 13.71
CA GLN A 44 7.49 3.25 14.20
C GLN A 44 6.24 4.07 13.87
N ILE A 45 6.30 5.40 14.00
CA ILE A 45 5.24 6.32 13.55
C ILE A 45 4.94 6.10 12.06
N ALA A 46 5.99 6.08 11.23
CA ALA A 46 5.87 5.80 9.79
C ALA A 46 5.22 4.44 9.51
N ARG A 47 5.58 3.38 10.25
CA ARG A 47 4.96 2.04 10.09
C ARG A 47 3.48 2.06 10.43
N MET A 48 3.08 2.72 11.53
CA MET A 48 1.67 2.81 11.92
C MET A 48 0.85 3.54 10.86
N HIS A 49 1.37 4.66 10.35
CA HIS A 49 0.69 5.39 9.28
C HIS A 49 0.64 4.61 7.96
N LYS A 50 1.73 3.94 7.53
CA LYS A 50 1.70 3.09 6.32
C LYS A 50 0.76 1.90 6.48
N LEU A 51 0.64 1.32 7.68
CA LEU A 51 -0.33 0.26 7.95
C LEU A 51 -1.76 0.75 7.74
N THR A 52 -2.11 1.91 8.30
CA THR A 52 -3.43 2.53 8.11
C THR A 52 -3.68 2.88 6.65
N GLN A 53 -2.71 3.51 5.97
CA GLN A 53 -2.80 3.88 4.56
C GLN A 53 -3.04 2.64 3.67
N ALA A 54 -2.26 1.57 3.86
CA ALA A 54 -2.39 0.36 3.07
C ALA A 54 -3.76 -0.31 3.25
N SER A 55 -4.26 -0.36 4.49
CA SER A 55 -5.61 -0.87 4.77
C SER A 55 -6.68 -0.04 4.05
N ALA A 56 -6.60 1.28 4.14
CA ALA A 56 -7.55 2.18 3.48
C ALA A 56 -7.47 2.09 1.94
N VAL A 57 -6.28 1.99 1.35
CA VAL A 57 -6.08 1.81 -0.10
C VAL A 57 -6.70 0.50 -0.58
N ASN A 58 -6.49 -0.60 0.15
CA ASN A 58 -7.06 -1.90 -0.18
C ASN A 58 -8.59 -1.87 -0.10
N ALA A 59 -9.13 -1.32 0.99
CA ALA A 59 -10.58 -1.17 1.16
C ALA A 59 -11.21 -0.27 0.08
N ARG A 60 -10.52 0.81 -0.32
CA ARG A 60 -11.00 1.72 -1.38
C ARG A 60 -11.03 1.00 -2.72
N THR A 61 -9.97 0.23 -3.01
CA THR A 61 -9.88 -0.57 -4.23
C THR A 61 -11.01 -1.60 -4.29
N GLN A 62 -11.27 -2.29 -3.18
CA GLN A 62 -12.39 -3.22 -3.08
C GLN A 62 -13.74 -2.52 -3.33
N ALA A 63 -13.98 -1.37 -2.71
CA ALA A 63 -15.22 -0.61 -2.89
C ALA A 63 -15.40 -0.11 -4.33
N ILE A 64 -14.32 0.34 -5.00
CA ILE A 64 -14.35 0.71 -6.42
C ILE A 64 -14.72 -0.49 -7.29
N ASN A 65 -14.13 -1.65 -7.01
CA ASN A 65 -14.42 -2.87 -7.77
C ASN A 65 -15.86 -3.34 -7.58
N GLN A 66 -16.39 -3.25 -6.34
CA GLN A 66 -17.80 -3.53 -6.05
C GLN A 66 -18.73 -2.56 -6.79
N LEU A 67 -18.41 -1.26 -6.79
CA LEU A 67 -19.20 -0.26 -7.50
C LEU A 67 -19.23 -0.55 -9.00
N LYS A 68 -18.08 -0.89 -9.60
CA LYS A 68 -18.00 -1.30 -11.02
C LYS A 68 -18.80 -2.56 -11.31
N ALA A 69 -18.74 -3.57 -10.42
CA ALA A 69 -19.51 -4.80 -10.58
C ALA A 69 -21.02 -4.51 -10.59
N VAL A 70 -21.51 -3.66 -9.68
CA VAL A 70 -22.92 -3.24 -9.65
C VAL A 70 -23.32 -2.49 -10.91
N LEU A 71 -22.46 -1.60 -11.44
CA LEU A 71 -22.74 -0.89 -12.70
C LEU A 71 -22.88 -1.82 -13.91
N ILE A 72 -22.10 -2.89 -13.94
CA ILE A 72 -22.16 -3.90 -15.02
C ILE A 72 -23.51 -4.64 -15.01
N THR A 73 -24.11 -4.86 -13.84
CA THR A 73 -25.39 -5.55 -13.69
C THR A 73 -26.59 -4.59 -13.59
N ALA A 74 -26.36 -3.28 -13.50
CA ALA A 74 -27.41 -2.27 -13.36
C ALA A 74 -28.33 -2.22 -14.60
N HIS A 75 -29.56 -1.77 -14.39
CA HIS A 75 -30.55 -1.56 -15.44
C HIS A 75 -30.00 -0.68 -16.58
N PRO A 76 -30.29 -0.98 -17.88
CA PRO A 76 -29.70 -0.29 -19.02
C PRO A 76 -29.82 1.24 -18.98
N ALA A 77 -31.01 1.75 -18.62
CA ALA A 77 -31.24 3.20 -18.51
C ALA A 77 -30.29 3.88 -17.50
N LEU A 78 -30.07 3.26 -16.34
CA LEU A 78 -29.15 3.77 -15.33
C LEU A 78 -27.69 3.68 -15.79
N ARG A 79 -27.34 2.62 -16.51
CA ARG A 79 -25.99 2.45 -17.06
C ARG A 79 -25.68 3.54 -18.10
N GLU A 80 -26.61 3.84 -18.99
CA GLU A 80 -26.45 4.88 -20.01
C GLU A 80 -26.38 6.30 -19.42
N GLU A 81 -27.15 6.57 -18.37
CA GLU A 81 -27.05 7.81 -17.60
C GLU A 81 -25.63 8.00 -17.04
N LEU A 82 -25.11 6.97 -16.37
CA LEU A 82 -23.82 7.03 -15.67
C LEU A 82 -22.61 6.92 -16.61
N ALA A 83 -22.73 6.26 -17.77
CA ALA A 83 -21.64 6.08 -18.73
C ALA A 83 -21.14 7.40 -19.34
N LYS A 84 -21.94 8.46 -19.29
CA LYS A 84 -21.58 9.81 -19.79
C LYS A 84 -20.67 10.58 -18.84
N LEU A 85 -20.47 10.08 -17.61
CA LEU A 85 -19.78 10.80 -16.54
C LEU A 85 -18.32 10.36 -16.41
N GLY A 86 -17.44 11.32 -16.10
CA GLY A 86 -16.08 11.01 -15.67
C GLY A 86 -16.07 10.42 -14.24
N ASN A 87 -15.02 9.67 -13.88
CA ASN A 87 -14.93 8.94 -12.58
C ASN A 87 -15.32 9.79 -11.35
N ALA A 88 -14.83 11.02 -11.26
CA ALA A 88 -15.11 11.90 -10.12
C ALA A 88 -16.58 12.33 -10.07
N GLU A 89 -17.18 12.60 -11.23
CA GLU A 89 -18.58 12.99 -11.35
C GLU A 89 -19.53 11.81 -11.18
N LEU A 90 -19.14 10.64 -11.67
CA LEU A 90 -19.84 9.37 -11.43
C LEU A 90 -19.92 9.08 -9.93
N LEU A 91 -18.80 9.17 -9.19
CA LEU A 91 -18.80 8.95 -7.74
C LEU A 91 -19.67 9.96 -7.01
N ARG A 92 -19.60 11.26 -7.37
CA ARG A 92 -20.48 12.28 -6.78
C ARG A 92 -21.95 12.01 -7.06
N THR A 93 -22.28 11.60 -8.29
CA THR A 93 -23.65 11.31 -8.70
C THR A 93 -24.20 10.09 -7.95
N CYS A 94 -23.42 9.00 -7.89
CA CYS A 94 -23.78 7.83 -7.12
C CYS A 94 -23.98 8.18 -5.63
N ALA A 95 -23.08 8.96 -5.02
CA ALA A 95 -23.20 9.33 -3.60
C ALA A 95 -24.55 9.98 -3.28
N ARG A 96 -25.04 10.90 -4.14
CA ARG A 96 -26.36 11.54 -3.97
C ARG A 96 -27.54 10.57 -3.97
N PHE A 97 -27.39 9.36 -4.51
CA PHE A 97 -28.46 8.36 -4.48
C PHE A 97 -28.75 7.83 -3.07
N ALA A 98 -27.80 7.90 -2.14
CA ALA A 98 -28.02 7.47 -0.75
C ALA A 98 -28.86 8.48 0.05
N ASP A 99 -28.98 9.73 -0.42
CA ASP A 99 -29.70 10.80 0.28
C ASP A 99 -31.20 10.80 -0.05
N VAL A 100 -31.62 10.07 -1.10
CA VAL A 100 -33.01 10.00 -1.54
C VAL A 100 -33.78 9.00 -0.68
N SER A 101 -34.35 9.50 0.41
CA SER A 101 -35.18 8.72 1.34
C SER A 101 -36.67 8.83 1.00
N SER A 102 -37.21 7.91 0.19
CA SER A 102 -38.65 7.59 0.05
C SER A 102 -38.88 6.67 -1.16
N ARG A 103 -39.85 5.77 -1.26
CA ARG A 103 -40.78 5.04 -0.36
C ARG A 103 -41.43 4.01 -1.31
N GLU A 104 -41.90 2.89 -0.75
CA GLU A 104 -42.63 1.78 -1.40
C GLU A 104 -41.78 0.65 -2.01
N GLU A 105 -41.62 -0.41 -1.21
CA GLU A 105 -41.12 -1.71 -1.63
C GLU A 105 -42.21 -2.43 -2.44
N GLY A 106 -42.11 -2.43 -3.77
CA GLY A 106 -42.94 -3.26 -4.62
C GLY A 106 -42.67 -3.07 -6.12
N GLY A 107 -42.43 -4.17 -6.85
CA GLY A 107 -42.28 -4.18 -8.31
C GLY A 107 -40.85 -4.02 -8.84
N GLU A 108 -40.72 -3.93 -10.17
CA GLU A 108 -39.45 -3.85 -10.92
C GLU A 108 -38.61 -2.59 -10.53
N GLU A 109 -39.28 -1.55 -10.04
CA GLU A 109 -38.69 -0.32 -9.51
C GLU A 109 -37.90 -0.55 -8.21
N SER A 110 -38.21 -1.60 -7.45
CA SER A 110 -37.50 -1.99 -6.22
C SER A 110 -36.03 -2.37 -6.49
N VAL A 111 -35.76 -3.07 -7.60
CA VAL A 111 -34.38 -3.48 -7.96
C VAL A 111 -33.56 -2.26 -8.41
N LEU A 112 -34.18 -1.34 -9.16
CA LEU A 112 -33.53 -0.10 -9.56
C LEU A 112 -33.18 0.75 -8.33
N TRP A 113 -34.10 0.86 -7.38
CA TRP A 113 -33.87 1.58 -6.13
C TRP A 113 -32.78 0.94 -5.27
N ALA A 114 -32.82 -0.38 -5.07
CA ALA A 114 -31.77 -1.12 -4.37
C ALA A 114 -30.39 -0.92 -5.02
N THR A 115 -30.33 -0.87 -6.36
CA THR A 115 -29.12 -0.58 -7.13
C THR A 115 -28.61 0.84 -6.82
N ARG A 116 -29.49 1.84 -6.85
CA ARG A 116 -29.14 3.25 -6.55
C ARG A 116 -28.59 3.40 -5.12
N ILE A 117 -29.25 2.82 -4.13
CA ILE A 117 -28.76 2.84 -2.74
C ILE A 117 -27.40 2.17 -2.62
N THR A 118 -27.25 0.98 -3.21
CA THR A 118 -25.98 0.25 -3.17
C THR A 118 -24.84 1.07 -3.78
N LEU A 119 -25.08 1.68 -4.94
CA LEU A 119 -24.12 2.59 -5.58
C LEU A 119 -23.80 3.79 -4.69
N GLY A 120 -24.80 4.38 -4.02
CA GLY A 120 -24.61 5.51 -3.12
C GLY A 120 -23.80 5.19 -1.87
N LEU A 121 -24.06 4.06 -1.23
CA LEU A 121 -23.29 3.60 -0.07
C LEU A 121 -21.82 3.30 -0.45
N LEU A 122 -21.60 2.65 -1.60
CA LEU A 122 -20.25 2.37 -2.10
C LEU A 122 -19.51 3.66 -2.46
N ALA A 123 -20.18 4.63 -3.10
CA ALA A 123 -19.58 5.91 -3.45
C ALA A 123 -19.18 6.71 -2.20
N HIS A 124 -20.04 6.75 -1.18
CA HIS A 124 -19.71 7.36 0.12
C HIS A 124 -18.50 6.69 0.77
N ARG A 125 -18.47 5.35 0.79
CA ARG A 125 -17.33 4.59 1.32
C ARG A 125 -16.02 4.91 0.59
N ILE A 126 -16.07 5.00 -0.75
CA ILE A 126 -14.90 5.40 -1.56
C ILE A 126 -14.44 6.81 -1.21
N GLY A 127 -15.36 7.75 -1.05
CA GLY A 127 -15.07 9.12 -0.64
C GLY A 127 -14.39 9.19 0.73
N GLN A 128 -14.98 8.54 1.75
CA GLN A 128 -14.44 8.47 3.10
C GLN A 128 -13.03 7.86 3.14
N LEU A 129 -12.82 6.74 2.43
CA LEU A 129 -11.51 6.09 2.37
C LEU A 129 -10.48 6.94 1.62
N SER A 130 -10.89 7.66 0.56
CA SER A 130 -10.01 8.58 -0.16
C SER A 130 -9.55 9.73 0.74
N GLU A 131 -10.45 10.24 1.56
CA GLU A 131 -10.14 11.29 2.52
C GLU A 131 -9.20 10.79 3.63
N GLN A 132 -9.44 9.60 4.18
CA GLN A 132 -8.53 8.96 5.14
C GLN A 132 -7.13 8.75 4.56
N ILE A 133 -7.02 8.28 3.31
CA ILE A 133 -5.73 8.11 2.63
C ILE A 133 -5.02 9.46 2.52
N ARG A 134 -5.71 10.50 2.06
CA ARG A 134 -5.17 11.85 1.93
C ARG A 134 -4.68 12.41 3.28
N GLU A 135 -5.44 12.20 4.35
CA GLU A 135 -5.05 12.63 5.69
C GLU A 135 -3.76 11.93 6.14
N VAL A 136 -3.66 10.62 5.93
CA VAL A 136 -2.47 9.84 6.29
C VAL A 136 -1.27 10.24 5.42
N ASP A 137 -1.47 10.50 4.13
CA ASP A 137 -0.43 10.98 3.21
C ASP A 137 0.17 12.31 3.68
N VAL A 138 -0.67 13.24 4.13
CA VAL A 138 -0.23 14.52 4.71
C VAL A 138 0.61 14.29 5.98
N ARG A 139 0.17 13.40 6.87
CA ARG A 139 0.92 13.07 8.10
C ARG A 139 2.28 12.45 7.77
N LEU A 140 2.31 11.54 6.81
CA LEU A 140 3.51 10.89 6.30
C LEU A 140 4.50 11.88 5.66
N ALA A 141 3.99 12.81 4.84
CA ALA A 141 4.81 13.86 4.23
C ALA A 141 5.44 14.79 5.28
N ARG A 142 4.67 15.19 6.30
CA ARG A 142 5.18 15.99 7.43
C ARG A 142 6.27 15.24 8.19
N LEU A 143 6.08 13.95 8.43
CA LEU A 143 7.06 13.10 9.11
C LEU A 143 8.37 13.04 8.32
N VAL A 144 8.31 12.86 7.00
CA VAL A 144 9.51 12.90 6.15
C VAL A 144 10.17 14.26 6.19
N ASN A 145 9.41 15.34 6.06
CA ASN A 145 9.96 16.69 6.07
C ASN A 145 10.69 17.03 7.38
N TRP A 146 10.20 16.52 8.51
CA TRP A 146 10.81 16.75 9.81
C TRP A 146 12.08 15.91 10.04
N TYR A 147 12.07 14.64 9.66
CA TYR A 147 13.13 13.70 10.04
C TYR A 147 14.14 13.40 8.94
N ALA A 148 13.78 13.58 7.67
CA ALA A 148 14.61 13.25 6.53
C ALA A 148 14.27 14.11 5.28
N PRO A 149 14.28 15.46 5.38
CA PRO A 149 13.94 16.34 4.25
C PRO A 149 14.86 16.11 3.04
N GLN A 150 16.12 15.72 3.26
CA GLN A 150 17.10 15.42 2.22
C GLN A 150 16.70 14.26 1.29
N LEU A 151 15.71 13.43 1.68
CA LEU A 151 15.18 12.41 0.78
C LEU A 151 14.33 13.02 -0.34
N LEU A 152 13.69 14.17 -0.08
CA LEU A 152 12.85 14.87 -1.05
C LEU A 152 13.65 15.69 -2.05
N ASP A 153 14.91 15.99 -1.77
CA ASP A 153 15.84 16.67 -2.69
C ASP A 153 16.28 15.76 -3.86
N VAL A 154 16.05 14.45 -3.75
CA VAL A 154 16.43 13.49 -4.78
C VAL A 154 15.30 13.38 -5.81
N VAL A 155 15.62 13.72 -7.06
CA VAL A 155 14.70 13.59 -8.20
C VAL A 155 14.09 12.19 -8.26
N GLY A 156 12.76 12.14 -8.32
CA GLY A 156 11.99 10.89 -8.36
C GLY A 156 11.65 10.28 -7.00
N ILE A 157 12.06 10.89 -5.88
CA ILE A 157 11.65 10.47 -4.53
C ILE A 157 10.54 11.38 -4.02
N GLY A 158 9.31 10.88 -4.05
CA GLY A 158 8.16 11.52 -3.41
C GLY A 158 8.01 11.13 -1.93
N PRO A 159 7.07 11.74 -1.19
CA PRO A 159 6.83 11.47 0.22
C PRO A 159 6.63 9.99 0.54
N ASP A 160 5.83 9.26 -0.24
CA ASP A 160 5.55 7.84 0.02
C ASP A 160 6.82 6.98 -0.11
N THR A 161 7.61 7.22 -1.16
CA THR A 161 8.90 6.56 -1.38
C THR A 161 9.90 6.92 -0.27
N ALA A 162 9.93 8.19 0.16
CA ALA A 162 10.79 8.63 1.25
C ALA A 162 10.42 7.97 2.58
N VAL A 163 9.12 7.79 2.88
CA VAL A 163 8.65 7.02 4.04
C VAL A 163 9.08 5.57 3.96
N ALA A 164 8.94 4.93 2.80
CA ALA A 164 9.37 3.55 2.62
C ALA A 164 10.88 3.39 2.85
N LEU A 165 11.69 4.35 2.39
CA LEU A 165 13.10 4.42 2.70
C LEU A 165 13.35 4.66 4.21
N LEU A 166 12.60 5.54 4.85
CA LEU A 166 12.70 5.75 6.29
C LEU A 166 12.46 4.44 7.08
N ILE A 167 11.43 3.67 6.70
CA ILE A 167 11.04 2.40 7.34
C ILE A 167 12.07 1.29 7.10
N THR A 168 12.49 1.10 5.84
CA THR A 168 13.42 0.04 5.46
C THR A 168 14.79 0.25 6.08
N VAL A 169 15.24 1.50 6.15
CA VAL A 169 16.57 1.84 6.62
C VAL A 169 16.61 2.19 8.11
N GLY A 170 15.45 2.44 8.72
CA GLY A 170 15.22 2.46 10.17
C GLY A 170 15.95 3.54 10.94
N GLY A 171 15.68 4.80 10.59
CA GLY A 171 15.73 5.91 11.56
C GLY A 171 17.10 6.42 12.01
N ASN A 172 18.20 6.08 11.34
CA ASN A 172 19.49 6.68 11.69
C ASN A 172 19.51 8.16 11.30
N LYS A 173 19.79 9.03 12.29
CA LYS A 173 19.92 10.50 12.16
C LYS A 173 21.14 10.94 11.35
N GLU A 174 22.12 10.06 11.16
CA GLU A 174 23.28 10.32 10.30
C GLU A 174 22.82 10.30 8.85
N GLY A 175 22.96 11.44 8.17
CA GLY A 175 22.62 11.60 6.76
C GLY A 175 23.26 10.49 5.92
N LYS A 176 22.46 9.89 5.03
CA LYS A 176 22.93 8.75 4.24
C LYS A 176 23.62 9.20 2.97
N THR A 177 24.65 8.46 2.61
CA THR A 177 25.32 8.64 1.32
C THR A 177 24.41 8.17 0.18
N ARG A 178 24.59 8.73 -1.03
CA ARG A 178 23.86 8.34 -2.25
C ARG A 178 23.89 6.82 -2.50
N ARG A 179 25.00 6.14 -2.20
CA ARG A 179 25.14 4.68 -2.33
C ARG A 179 24.22 3.91 -1.38
N GLU A 180 24.03 4.40 -0.16
CA GLU A 180 23.12 3.79 0.80
C GLU A 180 21.67 4.01 0.42
N ILE A 181 21.33 5.20 -0.09
CA ILE A 181 20.01 5.50 -0.65
C ILE A 181 19.69 4.52 -1.80
N ILE A 182 20.59 4.38 -2.78
CA ILE A 182 20.43 3.45 -3.91
C ILE A 182 20.29 2.00 -3.44
N ARG A 183 21.11 1.55 -2.47
CA ARG A 183 21.00 0.19 -1.90
C ARG A 183 19.64 -0.06 -1.25
N CYS A 184 19.05 0.98 -0.66
CA CYS A 184 17.76 0.87 0.01
C CYS A 184 16.60 0.96 -0.97
N LEU A 185 16.68 1.78 -2.01
CA LEU A 185 15.76 1.75 -3.15
C LEU A 185 15.75 0.37 -3.83
N LYS A 186 16.92 -0.23 -4.07
CA LYS A 186 17.01 -1.59 -4.63
C LYS A 186 16.35 -2.63 -3.72
N ARG A 187 16.54 -2.54 -2.40
CA ARG A 187 15.88 -3.43 -1.44
C ARG A 187 14.38 -3.19 -1.34
N TYR A 188 13.95 -1.93 -1.42
CA TYR A 188 12.54 -1.56 -1.44
C TYR A 188 11.86 -2.11 -2.70
N ALA A 189 12.39 -1.80 -3.89
CA ALA A 189 11.87 -2.31 -5.15
C ALA A 189 11.83 -3.84 -5.18
N ALA A 190 12.86 -4.52 -4.69
CA ALA A 190 12.84 -5.98 -4.57
C ALA A 190 11.75 -6.50 -3.62
N ARG A 191 11.44 -5.77 -2.54
CA ARG A 191 10.36 -6.12 -1.60
C ARG A 191 8.98 -5.81 -2.18
N ASP A 192 8.81 -4.68 -2.84
CA ASP A 192 7.57 -4.27 -3.49
C ASP A 192 7.21 -5.26 -4.59
N VAL A 193 8.18 -5.60 -5.45
CA VAL A 193 8.01 -6.64 -6.48
C VAL A 193 7.67 -7.98 -5.84
N PHE A 194 8.30 -8.36 -4.72
CA PHE A 194 7.96 -9.59 -4.01
C PHE A 194 6.51 -9.58 -3.48
N HIS A 195 6.04 -8.45 -2.93
CA HIS A 195 4.66 -8.32 -2.45
C HIS A 195 3.64 -8.30 -3.60
N LEU A 196 3.96 -7.66 -4.72
CA LEU A 196 3.16 -7.69 -5.95
C LEU A 196 3.06 -9.12 -6.53
N VAL A 197 4.16 -9.88 -6.52
CA VAL A 197 4.17 -11.28 -6.96
C VAL A 197 3.43 -12.20 -5.97
N GLY A 198 3.52 -11.92 -4.66
CA GLY A 198 2.79 -12.65 -3.62
C GLY A 198 1.27 -12.45 -3.67
N GLN A 199 0.80 -11.26 -4.08
CA GLN A 199 -0.63 -10.98 -4.28
C GLN A 199 -1.22 -11.60 -5.56
N LEU A 200 -0.37 -12.07 -6.47
CA LEU A 200 -0.77 -12.73 -7.72
C LEU A 200 -0.80 -14.27 -7.62
N GLN A 201 -0.48 -14.86 -6.47
CA GLN A 201 -0.67 -16.30 -6.28
C GLN A 201 -2.14 -16.58 -5.88
N PRO A 202 -2.93 -17.26 -6.73
CA PRO A 202 -4.22 -17.76 -6.30
C PRO A 202 -3.99 -18.78 -5.17
N GLY A 203 -4.77 -18.67 -4.10
CA GLY A 203 -4.74 -19.62 -3.00
C GLY A 203 -4.93 -21.07 -3.50
N PRO A 204 -4.45 -22.07 -2.73
CA PRO A 204 -4.55 -23.46 -3.15
C PRO A 204 -6.03 -23.80 -3.37
N ARG A 205 -6.34 -24.32 -4.56
CA ARG A 205 -7.66 -24.86 -4.87
C ARG A 205 -7.84 -26.12 -4.02
N SER A 206 -8.68 -26.04 -3.01
CA SER A 206 -9.29 -27.18 -2.31
C SER A 206 -10.75 -27.27 -2.72
#